data_AF-A0A952WFM4-F1
#
_entry.id   AF-A0A952WFM4-F1
#
_cell.length_a   1.000
_cell.length_b   1.000
_cell.length_c   1.000
_cell.angle_alpha   90.00
_cell.angle_beta   90.00
_cell.angle_gamma   90.00
#
_symmetry.space_group_name_H-M   'P 1'
#
loop_
_entity.id
_entity.type
_entity.pdbx_description
1 polymer ?
#
loop_
_entity_poly.entity_id
_entity_poly.type
_entity_poly.pdbx_seq_one_letter_code
_entity_poly.pdbx_strand_id
1 'polypeptide(L)'
;MTAQTPARRAPTLRSTQSLVLSANVLFAVSAFGASTQSIQLQRQLNDLCGYYALPASSRRDPRRERFRSLAQQWRKETQWLSSTTQIAMNPAYQAIIGMGAQAIPMILEELRQNSGHWYWALKAISNEDPVVPRDRGSAKKMRAAWLQWGRAKGFDA
;
A
#
# COMPACT_ATOMS: atom_id res chain seq x y z
N MET A 1 -43.11 22.38 -16.98
CA MET A 1 -42.11 23.40 -16.59
C MET A 1 -40.98 22.69 -15.86
N THR A 2 -39.82 22.59 -16.49
CA THR A 2 -38.64 21.82 -16.03
C THR A 2 -37.82 22.64 -15.04
N ALA A 3 -37.67 22.17 -13.80
CA ALA A 3 -36.77 22.76 -12.81
C ALA A 3 -35.37 22.13 -12.92
N GLN A 4 -34.38 22.92 -13.32
CA GLN A 4 -32.96 22.53 -13.31
C GLN A 4 -32.38 22.67 -11.90
N THR A 5 -31.83 21.58 -11.37
CA THR A 5 -31.02 21.55 -10.15
C THR A 5 -29.66 22.24 -10.40
N PRO A 6 -29.25 23.26 -9.63
CA PRO A 6 -27.93 23.86 -9.82
C PRO A 6 -26.83 22.93 -9.30
N ALA A 7 -25.85 22.69 -10.17
CA ALA A 7 -24.68 21.87 -9.93
C ALA A 7 -23.81 22.43 -8.79
N ARG A 8 -23.45 21.54 -7.84
CA ARG A 8 -22.56 21.83 -6.71
C ARG A 8 -21.12 21.96 -7.21
N ARG A 9 -20.63 23.19 -7.43
CA ARG A 9 -19.23 23.44 -7.80
C ARG A 9 -18.32 23.24 -6.57
N ALA A 10 -17.29 22.42 -6.73
CA ALA A 10 -16.24 22.22 -5.73
C ALA A 10 -15.30 23.46 -5.68
N PRO A 11 -14.89 23.93 -4.49
CA PRO A 11 -13.98 25.06 -4.36
C PRO A 11 -12.57 24.69 -4.83
N THR A 12 -11.98 25.54 -5.67
CA THR A 12 -10.64 25.38 -6.27
C THR A 12 -9.50 25.76 -5.30
N LEU A 13 -8.38 25.02 -5.39
CA LEU A 13 -7.21 24.99 -4.50
C LEU A 13 -6.52 26.31 -4.13
N ARG A 14 -6.79 27.45 -4.78
CA ARG A 14 -6.18 28.74 -4.41
C ARG A 14 -6.85 29.43 -3.22
N SER A 15 -8.09 29.05 -2.88
CA SER A 15 -8.87 29.68 -1.80
C SER A 15 -8.54 29.15 -0.40
N THR A 16 -7.79 28.05 -0.28
CA THR A 16 -7.54 27.39 1.00
C THR A 16 -6.36 27.95 1.78
N GLN A 17 -5.42 28.67 1.13
CA GLN A 17 -4.28 29.25 1.83
C GLN A 17 -4.67 30.43 2.74
N SER A 18 -5.69 31.21 2.37
CA SER A 18 -6.12 32.39 3.13
C SER A 18 -6.90 32.06 4.41
N LEU A 19 -7.48 30.86 4.52
CA LEU A 19 -8.25 30.41 5.69
C LEU A 19 -7.37 29.90 6.84
N VAL A 20 -6.11 29.55 6.57
CA VAL A 20 -5.17 29.07 7.61
C VAL A 20 -4.67 30.25 8.47
N LEU A 21 -4.62 31.47 7.92
CA LEU A 21 -4.18 32.65 8.67
C LEU A 21 -5.25 33.18 9.65
N SER A 22 -6.55 33.03 9.36
CA SER A 22 -7.62 33.55 10.23
C SER A 22 -7.86 32.67 11.47
N ALA A 23 -7.49 31.39 11.44
CA ALA A 23 -7.63 30.49 12.60
C ALA A 23 -6.57 30.74 13.69
N ASN A 24 -5.37 31.23 13.34
CA ASN A 24 -4.29 31.41 14.30
C ASN A 24 -4.35 32.72 15.10
N VAL A 25 -5.07 33.74 14.61
CA VAL A 25 -5.16 35.04 15.30
C VAL A 25 -6.27 35.04 16.36
N LEU A 26 -7.32 34.23 16.20
CA LEU A 26 -8.41 34.12 17.18
C LEU A 26 -8.06 33.31 18.45
N PHE A 27 -6.91 32.63 18.50
CA PHE A 27 -6.47 31.83 19.66
C PHE A 27 -5.34 32.46 20.49
N ALA A 28 -4.89 33.68 20.17
CA ALA A 28 -3.85 34.36 20.94
C ALA A 28 -4.38 35.18 22.15
N VAL A 29 -5.71 35.30 22.34
CA VAL A 29 -6.32 36.15 23.39
C VAL A 29 -6.63 35.40 24.70
N SER A 30 -6.47 34.08 24.80
CA SER A 30 -6.81 33.33 26.03
C SER A 30 -5.59 32.90 26.86
N ALA A 31 -4.59 33.77 27.04
CA ALA A 31 -3.49 33.52 27.99
C ALA A 31 -3.92 33.61 29.48
N PHE A 32 -5.17 34.00 29.78
CA PHE A 32 -5.72 34.09 31.14
C PHE A 32 -6.79 33.04 31.48
N GLY A 33 -6.92 31.96 30.69
CA GLY A 33 -8.05 31.02 30.86
C GLY A 33 -7.79 29.59 30.40
N ALA A 34 -6.56 29.09 30.48
CA ALA A 34 -6.31 27.67 30.24
C ALA A 34 -6.72 26.85 31.48
N SER A 35 -8.02 26.63 31.68
CA SER A 35 -8.47 25.59 32.60
C SER A 35 -7.90 24.24 32.11
N THR A 36 -7.63 23.31 33.01
CA THR A 36 -7.06 22.00 32.65
C THR A 36 -7.90 21.27 31.60
N GLN A 37 -9.20 21.57 31.53
CA GLN A 37 -10.13 21.09 30.53
C GLN A 37 -9.84 21.58 29.11
N SER A 38 -9.40 22.83 28.92
CA SER A 38 -9.09 23.34 27.56
C SER A 38 -7.80 22.75 27.00
N ILE A 39 -6.79 22.52 27.85
CA ILE A 39 -5.57 21.78 27.48
C ILE A 39 -5.91 20.33 27.11
N GLN A 40 -6.79 19.69 27.87
CA GLN A 40 -7.22 18.32 27.60
C GLN A 40 -8.04 18.24 26.31
N LEU A 41 -8.95 19.18 26.09
CA LEU A 41 -9.73 19.27 24.87
C LEU A 41 -8.84 19.50 23.64
N GLN A 42 -7.82 20.37 23.75
CA GLN A 42 -6.87 20.62 22.68
C GLN A 42 -6.07 19.35 22.31
N ARG A 43 -5.67 18.54 23.31
CA ARG A 43 -5.00 17.25 23.07
C ARG A 43 -5.94 16.26 22.40
N GLN A 44 -7.17 16.12 22.90
CA GLN A 44 -8.17 15.22 22.32
C GLN A 44 -8.51 15.62 20.88
N LEU A 45 -8.63 16.91 20.59
CA LEU A 45 -8.85 17.39 19.23
C LEU A 45 -7.66 17.12 18.32
N ASN A 46 -6.41 17.27 18.79
CA ASN A 46 -5.24 16.91 18.00
C ASN A 46 -5.18 15.41 17.68
N ASP A 47 -5.52 14.54 18.64
CA ASP A 47 -5.55 13.10 18.43
C ASP A 47 -6.63 12.69 17.42
N LEU A 48 -7.82 13.29 17.54
CA LEU A 48 -8.93 13.07 16.61
C LEU A 48 -8.62 13.64 15.22
N CYS A 49 -8.05 14.85 15.14
CA CYS A 49 -7.59 15.40 13.88
C CYS A 49 -6.53 14.50 13.24
N GLY A 50 -5.60 13.92 13.99
CA GLY A 50 -4.68 12.90 13.47
C GLY A 50 -5.41 11.67 12.89
N TYR A 51 -6.53 11.28 13.50
CA TYR A 51 -7.34 10.14 13.04
C TYR A 51 -8.18 10.44 11.78
N TYR A 52 -8.68 11.67 11.63
CA TYR A 52 -9.57 12.08 10.53
C TYR A 52 -8.90 12.88 9.41
N ALA A 53 -7.71 13.48 9.63
CA ALA A 53 -7.04 14.35 8.66
C ALA A 53 -6.41 13.59 7.49
N LEU A 54 -6.22 12.28 7.62
CA LEU A 54 -5.73 11.42 6.55
C LEU A 54 -6.82 10.40 6.21
N PRO A 55 -7.33 10.35 4.97
CA PRO A 55 -8.28 9.32 4.59
C PRO A 55 -7.62 7.96 4.85
N ALA A 56 -8.39 6.95 5.27
CA ALA A 56 -7.83 5.63 5.60
C ALA A 56 -6.98 5.03 4.47
N SER A 57 -7.24 5.43 3.22
CA SER A 57 -6.45 5.13 2.02
C SER A 57 -5.02 5.69 2.02
N SER A 58 -4.72 6.71 2.82
CA SER A 58 -3.39 7.32 2.99
C SER A 58 -2.56 6.67 4.09
N ARG A 59 -3.17 5.78 4.90
CA ARG A 59 -2.46 5.10 5.98
C ARG A 59 -1.49 4.10 5.35
N ARG A 60 -0.20 4.41 5.38
CA ARG A 60 0.85 3.50 4.88
C ARG A 60 0.77 2.18 5.64
N ASP A 61 0.54 1.07 4.93
CA ASP A 61 0.67 -0.25 5.53
C ASP A 61 2.18 -0.53 5.68
N PRO A 62 2.71 -0.61 6.91
CA PRO A 62 4.14 -0.84 7.14
C PRO A 62 4.62 -2.17 6.54
N ARG A 63 3.74 -3.16 6.36
CA ARG A 63 4.08 -4.43 5.67
C ARG A 63 4.26 -4.22 4.18
N ARG A 64 3.43 -3.38 3.54
CA ARG A 64 3.58 -3.03 2.12
C ARG A 64 4.85 -2.22 1.89
N GLU A 65 5.19 -1.33 2.81
CA GLU A 65 6.44 -0.56 2.75
C GLU A 65 7.66 -1.49 2.92
N ARG A 66 7.63 -2.40 3.90
CA ARG A 66 8.66 -3.42 4.08
C ARG A 66 8.83 -4.30 2.83
N PHE A 67 7.73 -4.80 2.27
CA PHE A 67 7.77 -5.61 1.05
C PHE A 67 8.38 -4.84 -0.12
N ARG A 68 7.94 -3.60 -0.36
CA ARG A 68 8.46 -2.75 -1.43
C ARG A 68 9.96 -2.53 -1.30
N SER A 69 10.44 -2.22 -0.10
CA SER A 69 11.86 -2.04 0.17
C SER A 69 12.66 -3.30 -0.12
N LEU A 70 12.19 -4.47 0.34
CA LEU A 70 12.83 -5.76 0.07
C LEU A 70 12.83 -6.11 -1.43
N ALA A 71 11.71 -5.88 -2.12
CA ALA A 71 11.58 -6.18 -3.55
C ALA A 71 12.49 -5.28 -4.40
N GLN A 72 12.63 -4.00 -4.04
CA GLN A 72 13.57 -3.07 -4.68
C GLN A 72 15.02 -3.49 -4.43
N GLN A 73 15.37 -3.84 -3.19
CA GLN A 73 16.70 -4.33 -2.84
C GLN A 73 17.05 -5.58 -3.63
N TRP A 74 16.17 -6.59 -3.60
CA TRP A 74 16.34 -7.83 -4.36
C TRP A 74 16.59 -7.55 -5.84
N ARG A 75 15.74 -6.75 -6.48
CA ARG A 75 15.88 -6.42 -7.91
C ARG A 75 17.24 -5.77 -8.22
N LYS A 76 17.70 -4.85 -7.37
CA LYS A 76 19.01 -4.19 -7.54
C LYS A 76 20.17 -5.19 -7.46
N GLU A 77 20.09 -6.13 -6.52
CA GLU A 77 21.13 -7.14 -6.26
C GLU A 77 21.11 -8.29 -7.27
N THR A 78 19.95 -8.62 -7.84
CA THR A 78 19.79 -9.81 -8.70
C THR A 78 19.73 -9.51 -10.20
N GLN A 79 19.56 -8.25 -10.63
CA GLN A 79 19.41 -7.90 -12.05
C GLN A 79 20.57 -8.39 -12.96
N TRP A 80 21.78 -8.53 -12.41
CA TRP A 80 22.98 -8.97 -13.16
C TRP A 80 23.30 -10.46 -12.96
N LEU A 81 22.51 -11.17 -12.16
CA LEU A 81 22.73 -12.59 -11.88
C LEU A 81 22.07 -13.46 -12.94
N SER A 82 22.82 -14.44 -13.45
CA SER A 82 22.27 -15.45 -14.38
C SER A 82 21.86 -16.75 -13.67
N SER A 83 22.28 -16.94 -12.41
CA SER A 83 21.96 -18.14 -11.63
C SER A 83 20.62 -18.01 -10.91
N THR A 84 19.64 -18.82 -11.31
CA THR A 84 18.32 -18.86 -10.63
C THR A 84 18.46 -19.22 -9.15
N THR A 85 19.43 -20.06 -8.78
CA THR A 85 19.70 -20.41 -7.39
C THR A 85 20.18 -19.21 -6.58
N GLN A 86 21.11 -18.40 -7.12
CA GLN A 86 21.57 -17.20 -6.42
C GLN A 86 20.47 -16.15 -6.28
N ILE A 87 19.63 -16.00 -7.33
CA ILE A 87 18.47 -15.11 -7.31
C ILE A 87 17.48 -15.52 -6.21
N ALA A 88 17.23 -16.82 -6.07
CA ALA A 88 16.35 -17.40 -5.06
C ALA A 88 16.94 -17.29 -3.64
N MET A 89 18.23 -17.56 -3.46
CA MET A 89 18.91 -17.53 -2.16
C MET A 89 19.24 -16.11 -1.66
N ASN A 90 18.94 -15.07 -2.44
CA ASN A 90 19.16 -13.69 -2.03
C ASN A 90 18.45 -13.38 -0.67
N PRO A 91 19.14 -12.74 0.30
CA PRO A 91 18.58 -12.48 1.63
C PRO A 91 17.26 -11.69 1.61
N ALA A 92 17.12 -10.70 0.72
CA ALA A 92 15.89 -9.92 0.60
C ALA A 92 14.74 -10.77 0.06
N TYR A 93 15.01 -11.69 -0.87
CA TYR A 93 14.03 -12.65 -1.36
C TYR A 93 13.58 -13.63 -0.27
N GLN A 94 14.53 -14.17 0.50
CA GLN A 94 14.23 -15.04 1.65
C GLN A 94 13.41 -14.29 2.71
N ALA A 95 13.72 -13.02 2.96
CA ALA A 95 12.93 -12.19 3.86
C ALA A 95 11.48 -11.98 3.37
N ILE A 96 11.26 -11.85 2.06
CA ILE A 96 9.91 -11.82 1.46
C ILE A 96 9.19 -13.14 1.68
N ILE A 97 9.84 -14.29 1.48
CA ILE A 97 9.25 -15.60 1.80
C ILE A 97 8.89 -15.68 3.29
N GLY A 98 9.80 -15.23 4.15
CA GLY A 98 9.61 -15.18 5.61
C GLY A 98 8.49 -14.24 6.06
N MET A 99 8.00 -13.33 5.21
CA MET A 99 6.79 -12.57 5.49
C MET A 99 5.53 -13.46 5.49
N GLY A 100 5.54 -14.60 4.80
CA GLY A 100 4.45 -15.58 4.79
C GLY A 100 3.21 -15.12 4.00
N ALA A 101 2.03 -15.62 4.38
CA ALA A 101 0.79 -15.47 3.61
C ALA A 101 0.39 -14.00 3.33
N GLN A 102 0.71 -13.08 4.24
CA GLN A 102 0.49 -11.63 4.04
C GLN A 102 1.26 -11.04 2.86
N ALA A 103 2.33 -11.69 2.38
CA ALA A 103 3.06 -11.26 1.19
C ALA A 103 2.39 -11.69 -0.12
N ILE A 104 1.50 -12.68 -0.11
CA ILE A 104 0.87 -13.22 -1.33
C ILE A 104 0.19 -12.12 -2.16
N PRO A 105 -0.67 -11.24 -1.61
CA PRO A 105 -1.31 -10.19 -2.41
C PRO A 105 -0.29 -9.24 -3.05
N MET A 106 0.78 -8.92 -2.32
CA MET A 106 1.83 -8.00 -2.79
C MET A 106 2.69 -8.65 -3.89
N ILE A 107 2.99 -9.95 -3.76
CA ILE A 107 3.70 -10.73 -4.77
C ILE A 107 2.86 -10.86 -6.04
N LEU A 108 1.54 -11.08 -5.92
CA LEU A 108 0.63 -11.13 -7.07
C LEU A 108 0.54 -9.77 -7.78
N GLU A 109 0.53 -8.66 -7.04
CA GLU A 109 0.60 -7.30 -7.57
C GLU A 109 1.90 -7.06 -8.36
N GLU A 110 3.05 -7.45 -7.78
CA GLU A 110 4.34 -7.40 -8.47
C GLU A 110 4.39 -8.32 -9.70
N LEU A 111 3.81 -9.53 -9.64
CA LEU A 111 3.79 -10.47 -10.75
C LEU A 111 2.98 -9.95 -11.97
N ARG A 112 1.99 -9.09 -11.70
CA ARG A 112 1.20 -8.39 -12.73
C ARG A 112 2.03 -7.33 -13.45
N GLN A 113 2.83 -6.57 -12.72
CA GLN A 113 3.65 -5.48 -13.25
C GLN A 113 4.96 -5.99 -13.87
N ASN A 114 5.59 -6.97 -13.21
CA ASN A 114 6.93 -7.45 -13.49
C ASN A 114 6.90 -8.98 -13.71
N SER A 115 7.43 -9.45 -14.85
CA SER A 115 7.63 -10.88 -15.08
C SER A 115 8.78 -11.42 -14.25
N GLY A 116 8.61 -12.60 -13.66
CA GLY A 116 9.74 -13.47 -13.31
C GLY A 116 10.02 -13.62 -11.82
N HIS A 117 10.58 -14.78 -11.49
CA HIS A 117 11.03 -15.30 -10.19
C HIS A 117 10.02 -15.38 -9.04
N TRP A 118 8.91 -14.65 -9.05
CA TRP A 118 7.91 -14.69 -7.98
C TRP A 118 7.18 -16.03 -7.83
N TYR A 119 7.20 -16.89 -8.84
CA TYR A 119 6.56 -18.21 -8.79
C TYR A 119 7.12 -19.09 -7.65
N TRP A 120 8.42 -18.98 -7.38
CA TRP A 120 9.03 -19.76 -6.32
C TRP A 120 8.58 -19.29 -4.93
N ALA A 121 8.55 -17.98 -4.68
CA ALA A 121 7.98 -17.42 -3.46
C ALA A 121 6.50 -17.79 -3.30
N LEU A 122 5.68 -17.65 -4.35
CA LEU A 122 4.26 -18.02 -4.28
C LEU A 122 4.09 -19.50 -3.91
N LYS A 123 4.84 -20.40 -4.54
CA LYS A 123 4.83 -21.83 -4.22
C LYS A 123 5.31 -22.12 -2.80
N ALA A 124 6.41 -21.50 -2.37
CA ALA A 124 6.97 -21.69 -1.04
C ALA A 124 6.02 -21.24 0.07
N ILE A 125 5.31 -20.13 -0.14
CA ILE A 125 4.39 -19.56 0.85
C ILE A 125 3.02 -20.26 0.83
N SER A 126 2.45 -20.50 -0.35
CA SER A 126 1.11 -21.10 -0.48
C SER A 126 1.11 -22.61 -0.38
N ASN A 127 2.26 -23.27 -0.58
CA ASN A 127 2.40 -24.72 -0.73
C ASN A 127 1.51 -25.30 -1.86
N GLU A 128 1.09 -24.48 -2.82
CA GLU A 128 0.27 -24.85 -3.97
C GLU A 128 1.04 -24.60 -5.29
N ASP A 129 0.63 -25.28 -6.37
CA ASP A 129 1.19 -25.09 -7.71
C ASP A 129 0.06 -25.18 -8.76
N PRO A 130 -0.54 -24.03 -9.17
CA PRO A 130 -1.62 -24.00 -10.14
C PRO A 130 -1.14 -24.19 -11.59
N VAL A 131 0.17 -24.29 -11.83
CA VAL A 131 0.73 -24.39 -13.18
C VAL A 131 0.72 -25.85 -13.65
N VAL A 132 -0.11 -26.14 -14.66
CA VAL A 132 -0.14 -27.46 -15.29
C VAL A 132 1.22 -27.79 -15.96
N PRO A 133 1.68 -29.06 -15.94
CA PRO A 133 3.00 -29.42 -16.47
C PRO A 133 3.25 -28.97 -17.91
N ARG A 134 2.22 -29.00 -18.78
CA ARG A 134 2.28 -28.56 -20.18
C ARG A 134 2.57 -27.07 -20.36
N ASP A 135 2.25 -26.25 -19.37
CA ASP A 135 2.41 -24.79 -19.46
C ASP A 135 3.69 -24.29 -18.79
N ARG A 136 4.46 -25.20 -18.16
CA ARG A 136 5.79 -24.90 -17.62
C ARG A 136 6.72 -24.44 -18.73
N GLY A 137 7.51 -23.40 -18.44
CA GLY A 137 8.38 -22.73 -19.42
C GLY A 137 7.70 -21.61 -20.20
N SER A 138 6.37 -21.55 -20.25
CA SER A 138 5.67 -20.40 -20.81
C SER A 138 5.38 -19.36 -19.73
N ALA A 139 6.25 -18.35 -19.59
CA ALA A 139 6.11 -17.29 -18.59
C ALA A 139 4.71 -16.62 -18.63
N LYS A 140 4.13 -16.45 -19.83
CA LYS A 140 2.78 -15.88 -20.01
C LYS A 140 1.70 -16.77 -19.39
N LYS A 141 1.73 -18.08 -19.65
CA LYS A 141 0.73 -19.02 -19.13
C LYS A 141 0.90 -19.26 -17.63
N MET A 142 2.14 -19.37 -17.16
CA MET A 142 2.46 -19.49 -15.74
C MET A 142 1.94 -18.28 -14.95
N ARG A 143 2.18 -17.06 -15.46
CA ARG A 143 1.61 -15.83 -14.86
C ARG A 143 0.09 -15.91 -14.81
N ALA A 144 -0.56 -16.27 -15.91
CA ALA A 144 -2.01 -16.33 -15.99
C ALA A 144 -2.60 -17.31 -14.96
N ALA A 145 -2.00 -18.49 -14.81
CA ALA A 145 -2.40 -19.50 -13.83
C ALA A 145 -2.30 -18.98 -12.39
N TRP A 146 -1.18 -18.34 -12.04
CA TRP A 146 -0.99 -17.77 -10.69
C TRP A 146 -1.93 -16.60 -10.41
N LEU A 147 -2.19 -15.73 -11.38
CA LEU A 147 -3.15 -14.64 -11.22
C LEU A 147 -4.59 -15.16 -11.12
N GLN A 148 -4.94 -16.20 -11.86
CA GLN A 148 -6.26 -16.84 -11.76
C GLN A 148 -6.44 -17.53 -10.40
N TRP A 149 -5.42 -18.22 -9.93
CA TRP A 149 -5.37 -18.79 -8.58
C TRP A 149 -5.56 -17.70 -7.52
N GLY A 150 -4.85 -16.58 -7.65
CA GLY A 150 -4.96 -15.44 -6.74
C GLY A 150 -6.39 -14.88 -6.66
N ARG A 151 -7.06 -14.74 -7.81
CA ARG A 151 -8.48 -14.37 -7.88
C ARG A 151 -9.39 -15.38 -7.20
N ALA A 152 -9.20 -16.67 -7.47
CA ALA A 152 -10.02 -17.73 -6.89
C ALA A 152 -9.91 -17.80 -5.36
N LYS A 153 -8.75 -17.42 -4.80
CA LYS A 153 -8.50 -17.36 -3.35
C LYS A 153 -8.93 -16.02 -2.70
N GLY A 154 -9.39 -15.05 -3.48
CA GLY A 154 -9.82 -13.74 -2.97
C GLY A 154 -8.67 -12.77 -2.65
N PHE A 155 -7.49 -12.96 -3.24
CA PHE A 155 -6.36 -12.02 -3.08
C PHE A 155 -6.45 -10.81 -4.03
N ASP A 156 -7.36 -10.82 -5.00
CA ASP A 156 -7.75 -9.67 -5.81
C ASP A 156 -9.02 -9.05 -5.19
N ALA A 157 -8.84 -7.92 -4.50
CA ALA A 157 -9.89 -7.05 -3.98
C ALA A 157 -9.62 -5.60 -4.38
#